data_AF-A0A2A7WUU7-F1
#
_entry.id   AF-A0A2A7WUU7-F1
#
_cell.length_a   1.000
_cell.length_b   1.000
_cell.length_c   1.000
_cell.angle_alpha   90.00
_cell.angle_beta   90.00
_cell.angle_gamma   90.00
#
_symmetry.space_group_name_H-M   'P 1'
#
loop_
_entity.id
_entity.type
_entity.pdbx_description
1 polymer ?
#
loop_
_entity_poly.entity_id
_entity_poly.type
_entity_poly.pdbx_seq_one_letter_code
_entity_poly.pdbx_strand_id
1 'polypeptide(L)'
;MSNWKTALFELQKTDMSFSTFKEVKAEHLDFNNVSLANSKFTNANMRNLELNDVNLFGTQISDVNLSNSKIQNGNLRDLVIDHVHLAGTSFRNIVVPEDLNHDSQSNSIKFEKCNLTNSQFTDCDLSNIEISNCKLTGMKINGILIEDLLNSFSERK
;
A
#
# COMPACT_ATOMS: atom_id res chain seq x y z
N MET A 1 20.04 5.34 -20.41
CA MET A 1 20.26 5.12 -18.96
C MET A 1 20.27 6.48 -18.30
N SER A 2 19.25 6.79 -17.50
CA SER A 2 19.16 8.07 -16.79
C SER A 2 20.14 8.07 -15.61
N ASN A 3 21.00 9.10 -15.56
CA ASN A 3 22.02 9.30 -14.54
C ASN A 3 21.39 9.87 -13.25
N TRP A 4 20.78 9.01 -12.45
CA TRP A 4 20.25 9.40 -11.14
C TRP A 4 21.35 9.33 -10.07
N LYS A 5 21.61 10.43 -9.38
CA LYS A 5 22.33 10.42 -8.09
C LYS A 5 21.30 10.17 -6.99
N THR A 6 21.42 9.04 -6.29
CA THR A 6 20.65 8.80 -5.06
C THR A 6 21.29 9.58 -3.93
N ALA A 7 20.58 10.56 -3.38
CA ALA A 7 20.92 11.14 -2.08
C ALA A 7 20.23 10.29 -1.01
N LEU A 8 20.97 9.86 0.02
CA LEU A 8 20.35 9.39 1.26
C LEU A 8 19.73 10.62 1.92
N PHE A 9 18.40 10.65 2.00
CA PHE A 9 17.64 11.78 2.53
C PHE A 9 16.64 11.25 3.56
N GLU A 10 16.85 11.63 4.81
CA GLU A 10 15.97 11.27 5.91
C GLU A 10 15.03 12.44 6.20
N LEU A 11 13.75 12.13 6.40
CA LEU A 11 12.73 13.10 6.79
C LEU A 11 12.15 12.71 8.12
N GLN A 12 12.25 13.60 9.10
CA GLN A 12 11.72 13.38 10.44
C GLN A 12 10.85 14.54 10.89
N LYS A 13 9.63 14.25 11.36
CA LYS A 13 8.70 15.25 11.94
C LYS A 13 8.38 16.41 11.00
N THR A 14 8.11 16.09 9.74
CA THR A 14 7.89 17.07 8.67
C THR A 14 6.49 16.95 8.09
N ASP A 15 5.87 18.08 7.75
CA ASP A 15 4.67 18.11 6.94
C ASP A 15 5.03 18.32 5.47
N MET A 16 4.70 17.34 4.63
CA MET A 16 4.84 17.36 3.19
C MET A 16 3.49 17.13 2.50
N SER A 17 2.38 17.43 3.18
CA SER A 17 1.04 17.27 2.61
C SER A 17 0.90 18.06 1.31
N PHE A 18 0.07 17.54 0.38
CA PHE A 18 -0.16 18.10 -0.96
C PHE A 18 1.08 18.15 -1.88
N SER A 19 2.18 17.49 -1.51
CA SER A 19 3.38 17.46 -2.34
C SER A 19 3.20 16.60 -3.59
N THR A 20 4.00 16.87 -4.62
CA THR A 20 4.07 16.02 -5.83
C THR A 20 5.48 15.50 -6.03
N PHE A 21 5.60 14.17 -6.13
CA PHE A 21 6.82 13.44 -6.39
C PHE A 21 6.68 12.72 -7.73
N LYS A 22 7.18 13.35 -8.79
CA LYS A 22 7.10 12.80 -10.16
C LYS A 22 8.48 12.43 -10.65
N GLU A 23 8.62 11.20 -11.17
CA GLU A 23 9.87 10.72 -11.78
C GLU A 23 11.07 10.82 -10.83
N VAL A 24 10.87 10.46 -9.56
CA VAL A 24 11.92 10.53 -8.53
C VAL A 24 12.55 9.16 -8.23
N LYS A 25 13.84 9.16 -7.90
CA LYS A 25 14.55 8.02 -7.33
C LYS A 25 14.64 8.20 -5.81
N ALA A 26 13.70 7.61 -5.09
CA ALA A 26 13.52 7.69 -3.64
C ALA A 26 13.73 6.32 -2.98
N GLU A 27 14.70 5.56 -3.49
CA GLU A 27 15.03 4.25 -2.97
C GLU A 27 15.71 4.38 -1.60
N HIS A 28 15.40 3.49 -0.66
CA HIS A 28 16.04 3.43 0.67
C HIS A 28 15.84 4.66 1.57
N LEU A 29 14.88 5.53 1.28
CA LEU A 29 14.59 6.67 2.15
C LEU A 29 13.83 6.22 3.41
N ASP A 30 14.06 6.93 4.51
CA ASP A 30 13.33 6.79 5.76
C ASP A 30 12.48 8.05 6.01
N PHE A 31 11.18 7.81 6.16
CA PHE A 31 10.16 8.80 6.48
C PHE A 31 9.61 8.45 7.86
N ASN A 32 10.03 9.21 8.87
CA ASN A 32 9.66 8.98 10.25
C ASN A 32 8.82 10.16 10.78
N ASN A 33 7.59 9.92 11.23
CA ASN A 33 6.70 10.99 11.69
C ASN A 33 6.46 12.06 10.61
N VAL A 34 6.20 11.65 9.37
CA VAL A 34 5.98 12.56 8.23
C VAL A 34 4.51 12.56 7.81
N SER A 35 3.95 13.75 7.58
CA SER A 35 2.66 13.86 6.89
C SER A 35 2.87 13.93 5.39
N LEU A 36 2.29 12.99 4.65
CA LEU A 36 2.23 12.93 3.20
C LEU A 36 0.78 13.10 2.70
N ALA A 37 -0.14 13.55 3.56
CA ALA A 37 -1.56 13.61 3.25
C ALA A 37 -1.85 14.35 1.94
N ASN A 38 -2.74 13.81 1.11
CA ASN A 38 -3.14 14.34 -0.19
C ASN A 38 -1.97 14.56 -1.17
N SER A 39 -0.83 13.91 -0.95
CA SER A 39 0.31 13.98 -1.87
C SER A 39 0.12 13.06 -3.08
N LYS A 40 0.97 13.25 -4.09
CA LYS A 40 0.98 12.43 -5.31
C LYS A 40 2.37 11.88 -5.59
N PHE A 41 2.46 10.58 -5.82
CA PHE A 41 3.67 9.90 -6.26
C PHE A 41 3.41 9.25 -7.63
N THR A 42 4.17 9.63 -8.65
CA THR A 42 3.96 9.13 -10.02
C THR A 42 5.29 8.80 -10.70
N ASN A 43 5.38 7.66 -11.37
CA ASN A 43 6.58 7.22 -12.11
C ASN A 43 7.86 7.19 -11.25
N ALA A 44 7.74 6.83 -9.97
CA ALA A 44 8.84 6.90 -9.00
C ALA A 44 9.42 5.52 -8.68
N ASN A 45 10.73 5.46 -8.37
CA ASN A 45 11.33 4.28 -7.77
C ASN A 45 11.47 4.49 -6.26
N MET A 46 10.66 3.78 -5.48
CA MET A 46 10.54 3.89 -4.02
C MET A 46 10.78 2.53 -3.34
N ARG A 47 11.59 1.66 -3.95
CA ARG A 47 11.90 0.34 -3.39
C ARG A 47 12.68 0.48 -2.08
N ASN A 48 12.46 -0.48 -1.18
CA ASN A 48 13.11 -0.55 0.14
C ASN A 48 12.92 0.71 1.00
N LEU A 49 11.79 1.40 0.86
CA LEU A 49 11.49 2.61 1.60
C LEU A 49 10.89 2.26 2.96
N GLU A 50 11.23 3.03 4.00
CA GLU A 50 10.68 2.86 5.35
C GLU A 50 9.78 4.04 5.68
N LEU A 51 8.50 3.77 5.95
CA LEU A 51 7.47 4.74 6.33
C LEU A 51 6.99 4.40 7.73
N ASN A 52 7.47 5.11 8.74
CA ASN A 52 7.18 4.89 10.14
C ASN A 52 6.40 6.07 10.71
N ASP A 53 5.25 5.84 11.32
CA ASP A 53 4.38 6.88 11.91
C ASP A 53 3.95 7.94 10.88
N VAL A 54 3.48 7.49 9.70
CA VAL A 54 3.17 8.40 8.57
C VAL A 54 1.68 8.66 8.41
N ASN A 55 1.34 9.86 7.93
CA ASN A 55 -0.01 10.15 7.47
C ASN A 55 -0.07 10.11 5.93
N LEU A 56 -0.69 9.07 5.37
CA LEU A 56 -0.89 8.90 3.93
C LEU A 56 -2.35 9.17 3.53
N PHE A 57 -3.13 9.84 4.38
CA PHE A 57 -4.53 10.18 4.11
C PHE A 57 -4.72 10.79 2.72
N GLY A 58 -5.59 10.20 1.89
CA GLY A 58 -5.92 10.72 0.55
C GLY A 58 -4.74 10.75 -0.44
N THR A 59 -3.62 10.10 -0.12
CA THR A 59 -2.44 10.08 -1.00
C THR A 59 -2.73 9.24 -2.24
N GLN A 60 -2.17 9.64 -3.38
CA GLN A 60 -2.27 8.90 -4.64
C GLN A 60 -0.89 8.40 -5.05
N ILE A 61 -0.75 7.10 -5.26
CA ILE A 61 0.49 6.45 -5.69
C ILE A 61 0.21 5.69 -6.99
N SER A 62 0.81 6.13 -8.09
CA SER A 62 0.62 5.52 -9.41
C SER A 62 1.92 5.23 -10.15
N ASP A 63 2.03 4.09 -10.82
CA ASP A 63 3.21 3.72 -11.62
C ASP A 63 4.52 3.75 -10.80
N VAL A 64 4.45 3.30 -9.55
CA VAL A 64 5.58 3.32 -8.59
C VAL A 64 6.09 1.90 -8.31
N ASN A 65 7.39 1.78 -8.05
CA ASN A 65 7.95 0.59 -7.43
C ASN A 65 8.08 0.77 -5.91
N LEU A 66 7.26 0.07 -5.12
CA LEU A 66 7.29 0.02 -3.64
C LEU A 66 7.80 -1.33 -3.10
N SER A 67 8.45 -2.13 -3.95
CA SER A 67 8.89 -3.48 -3.57
C SER A 67 9.82 -3.45 -2.36
N ASN A 68 9.62 -4.41 -1.45
CA ASN A 68 10.35 -4.55 -0.17
C ASN A 68 10.27 -3.36 0.78
N SER A 69 9.34 -2.42 0.56
CA SER A 69 9.13 -1.29 1.46
C SER A 69 8.36 -1.71 2.73
N LYS A 70 8.52 -0.95 3.82
CA LYS A 70 7.82 -1.17 5.08
C LYS A 70 6.99 0.05 5.42
N ILE A 71 5.71 -0.15 5.70
CA ILE A 71 4.77 0.90 6.11
C ILE A 71 4.21 0.51 7.47
N GLN A 72 4.49 1.31 8.49
CA GLN A 72 4.20 1.01 9.89
C GLN A 72 3.53 2.19 10.58
N ASN A 73 2.54 1.90 11.44
CA ASN A 73 1.84 2.89 12.25
C ASN A 73 1.24 4.04 11.42
N GLY A 74 0.74 3.72 10.22
CA GLY A 74 0.30 4.73 9.25
C GLY A 74 -1.21 4.93 9.22
N ASN A 75 -1.64 6.17 8.97
CA ASN A 75 -3.02 6.45 8.54
C ASN A 75 -3.10 6.32 7.01
N LEU A 76 -3.80 5.28 6.51
CA LEU A 76 -3.94 5.02 5.07
C LEU A 76 -5.37 5.29 4.56
N ARG A 77 -6.21 6.02 5.31
CA ARG A 77 -7.57 6.34 4.87
C ARG A 77 -7.54 7.04 3.51
N ASP A 78 -8.39 6.61 2.57
CA ASP A 78 -8.45 7.13 1.20
C ASP A 78 -7.14 7.04 0.40
N LEU A 79 -6.18 6.19 0.82
CA LEU A 79 -5.01 5.89 0.01
C LEU A 79 -5.41 5.13 -1.26
N VAL A 80 -4.99 5.66 -2.40
CA VAL A 80 -5.16 5.03 -3.71
C VAL A 80 -3.81 4.54 -4.22
N ILE A 81 -3.71 3.25 -4.50
CA ILE A 81 -2.53 2.62 -5.08
C ILE A 81 -2.92 1.98 -6.41
N ASP A 82 -2.36 2.49 -7.51
CA ASP A 82 -2.70 2.08 -8.88
C ASP A 82 -1.45 1.74 -9.72
N HIS A 83 -1.43 0.59 -10.38
CA HIS A 83 -0.26 0.13 -11.17
C HIS A 83 1.07 0.11 -10.38
N VAL A 84 1.06 -0.37 -9.13
CA VAL A 84 2.25 -0.38 -8.26
C VAL A 84 2.82 -1.79 -8.08
N HIS A 85 4.15 -1.89 -8.03
CA HIS A 85 4.85 -3.10 -7.60
C HIS A 85 4.99 -3.13 -6.07
N LEU A 86 4.31 -4.07 -5.41
CA LEU A 86 4.28 -4.23 -3.94
C LEU A 86 4.89 -5.57 -3.47
N ALA A 87 5.69 -6.22 -4.32
CA ALA A 87 6.30 -7.50 -3.98
C ALA A 87 7.18 -7.35 -2.73
N GLY A 88 6.90 -8.15 -1.71
CA GLY A 88 7.62 -8.10 -0.42
C GLY A 88 7.34 -6.87 0.44
N THR A 89 6.41 -5.98 0.04
CA THR A 89 6.00 -4.84 0.88
C THR A 89 5.24 -5.33 2.11
N SER A 90 5.51 -4.74 3.27
CA SER A 90 4.79 -5.05 4.51
C SER A 90 4.04 -3.83 5.04
N PHE A 91 2.78 -4.03 5.41
CA PHE A 91 1.95 -3.07 6.12
C PHE A 91 1.75 -3.57 7.56
N ARG A 92 2.05 -2.77 8.59
CA ARG A 92 1.89 -3.14 10.00
C ARG A 92 1.26 -2.01 10.80
N ASN A 93 0.40 -2.34 11.76
CA ASN A 93 -0.29 -1.37 12.62
C ASN A 93 -0.94 -0.23 11.82
N ILE A 94 -1.60 -0.58 10.71
CA ILE A 94 -2.29 0.40 9.88
C ILE A 94 -3.63 0.73 10.52
N VAL A 95 -3.93 2.02 10.60
CA VAL A 95 -5.22 2.52 11.08
C VAL A 95 -5.94 3.17 9.92
N VAL A 96 -7.21 2.80 9.75
CA VAL A 96 -8.17 3.54 8.93
C VAL A 96 -9.21 4.07 9.91
N PRO A 97 -9.07 5.34 10.37
CA PRO A 97 -10.00 5.89 11.35
C PRO A 97 -11.42 5.87 10.80
N GLU A 98 -12.38 5.44 11.62
CA GLU A 98 -13.81 5.57 11.27
C GLU A 98 -14.14 7.05 11.05
N ASP A 99 -14.82 7.36 9.95
CA ASP A 99 -15.32 8.70 9.70
C ASP A 99 -16.52 8.95 10.63
N LEU A 100 -16.48 10.01 11.44
CA LEU A 100 -17.62 10.42 12.27
C LEU A 100 -18.81 10.92 11.42
N ASN A 101 -18.58 11.11 10.12
CA ASN A 101 -19.60 11.48 9.15
C ASN A 101 -19.99 10.25 8.33
N HIS A 102 -21.17 9.69 8.63
CA HIS A 102 -21.76 8.48 8.04
C HIS A 102 -22.04 8.51 6.52
N ASP A 103 -21.53 9.51 5.78
CA ASP A 103 -21.88 9.77 4.37
C ASP A 103 -20.68 9.66 3.40
N SER A 104 -19.47 9.35 3.89
CA SER A 104 -18.31 9.13 3.02
C SER A 104 -18.26 7.68 2.52
N GLN A 105 -18.55 7.50 1.23
CA GLN A 105 -18.40 6.24 0.48
C GLN A 105 -16.93 5.77 0.32
N SER A 106 -15.99 6.40 1.00
CA SER A 106 -14.56 6.10 0.89
C SER A 106 -13.98 6.05 2.30
N ASN A 107 -13.95 4.83 2.83
CA ASN A 107 -13.26 4.49 4.07
C ASN A 107 -12.37 3.26 3.86
N SER A 108 -12.01 2.94 2.61
CA SER A 108 -11.23 1.75 2.28
C SER A 108 -9.97 2.07 1.49
N ILE A 109 -8.92 1.32 1.79
CA ILE A 109 -7.69 1.32 1.00
C ILE A 109 -7.98 0.55 -0.30
N LYS A 110 -7.58 1.10 -1.45
CA LYS A 110 -7.76 0.45 -2.75
C LYS A 110 -6.41 0.07 -3.37
N PHE A 111 -6.32 -1.19 -3.80
CA PHE A 111 -5.21 -1.73 -4.56
C PHE A 111 -5.71 -2.09 -5.96
N GLU A 112 -5.44 -1.23 -6.93
CA GLU A 112 -5.88 -1.41 -8.31
C GLU A 112 -4.69 -1.81 -9.19
N LYS A 113 -4.82 -2.91 -9.93
CA LYS A 113 -3.79 -3.39 -10.88
C LYS A 113 -2.38 -3.52 -10.26
N CYS A 114 -2.33 -3.85 -8.98
CA CYS A 114 -1.10 -4.00 -8.22
C CYS A 114 -0.54 -5.42 -8.28
N ASN A 115 0.78 -5.57 -8.20
CA ASN A 115 1.41 -6.86 -7.98
C ASN A 115 1.68 -7.08 -6.48
N LEU A 116 0.85 -7.90 -5.84
CA LEU A 116 0.92 -8.29 -4.42
C LEU A 116 1.55 -9.69 -4.22
N THR A 117 2.37 -10.16 -5.16
CA THR A 117 3.00 -11.49 -5.05
C THR A 117 3.86 -11.57 -3.78
N ASN A 118 3.69 -12.65 -3.02
CA ASN A 118 4.36 -12.91 -1.73
C ASN A 118 4.03 -11.92 -0.60
N SER A 119 3.03 -11.04 -0.76
CA SER A 119 2.52 -10.21 0.33
C SER A 119 1.79 -11.09 1.36
N GLN A 120 1.83 -10.67 2.63
CA GLN A 120 1.16 -11.35 3.74
C GLN A 120 0.27 -10.36 4.49
N PHE A 121 -0.92 -10.83 4.88
CA PHE A 121 -1.84 -10.14 5.78
C PHE A 121 -1.95 -11.00 7.04
N THR A 122 -1.47 -10.48 8.17
CA THR A 122 -1.44 -11.21 9.45
C THR A 122 -2.05 -10.33 10.51
N ASP A 123 -2.99 -10.89 11.28
CA ASP A 123 -3.75 -10.17 12.31
C ASP A 123 -4.40 -8.88 11.80
N CYS A 124 -4.85 -8.89 10.55
CA CYS A 124 -5.55 -7.77 9.90
C CYS A 124 -7.06 -7.99 9.95
N ASP A 125 -7.81 -6.91 10.18
CA ASP A 125 -9.24 -6.89 9.85
C ASP A 125 -9.39 -6.82 8.32
N LEU A 126 -9.97 -7.86 7.73
CA LEU A 126 -10.27 -7.97 6.31
C LEU A 126 -11.79 -7.98 6.05
N SER A 127 -12.60 -7.52 7.00
CA SER A 127 -14.04 -7.39 6.81
C SER A 127 -14.36 -6.46 5.64
N ASN A 128 -15.34 -6.86 4.83
CA ASN A 128 -15.84 -6.12 3.67
C ASN A 128 -14.82 -5.89 2.53
N ILE A 129 -13.68 -6.60 2.51
CA ILE A 129 -12.80 -6.55 1.33
C ILE A 129 -13.42 -7.32 0.17
N GLU A 130 -13.26 -6.78 -1.04
CA GLU A 130 -13.59 -7.48 -2.28
C GLU A 130 -12.31 -7.85 -3.02
N ILE A 131 -12.18 -9.11 -3.43
CA ILE A 131 -11.11 -9.58 -4.31
C ILE A 131 -11.76 -10.00 -5.64
N SER A 132 -11.73 -9.13 -6.63
CA SER A 132 -12.30 -9.38 -7.96
C SER A 132 -11.26 -9.15 -9.06
N ASN A 133 -11.39 -9.89 -10.17
CA ASN A 133 -10.51 -9.80 -11.34
C ASN A 133 -9.00 -9.92 -11.02
N CYS A 134 -8.65 -10.70 -9.99
CA CYS A 134 -7.27 -10.91 -9.55
C CYS A 134 -6.77 -12.32 -9.90
N LYS A 135 -5.45 -12.46 -10.09
CA LYS A 135 -4.80 -13.78 -10.15
C LYS A 135 -4.72 -14.35 -8.73
N LEU A 136 -5.44 -15.45 -8.46
CA LEU A 136 -5.54 -16.05 -7.13
C LEU A 136 -4.67 -17.30 -6.90
N THR A 137 -4.00 -17.81 -7.93
CA THR A 137 -3.19 -19.04 -7.82
C THR A 137 -2.14 -18.91 -6.71
N GLY A 138 -2.11 -19.88 -5.81
CA GLY A 138 -1.20 -19.91 -4.67
C GLY A 138 -1.61 -19.03 -3.47
N MET A 139 -2.67 -18.24 -3.57
CA MET A 139 -3.20 -17.47 -2.44
C MET A 139 -3.75 -18.40 -1.36
N LYS A 140 -3.49 -18.07 -0.09
CA LYS A 140 -3.93 -18.85 1.06
C LYS A 140 -4.77 -18.02 2.03
N ILE A 141 -5.84 -18.61 2.56
CA ILE A 141 -6.62 -18.10 3.70
C ILE A 141 -6.43 -19.08 4.85
N ASN A 142 -5.89 -18.62 5.98
CA ASN A 142 -5.56 -19.46 7.14
C ASN A 142 -4.74 -20.71 6.76
N GLY A 143 -3.79 -20.57 5.83
CA GLY A 143 -2.93 -21.65 5.35
C GLY A 143 -3.53 -22.56 4.27
N ILE A 144 -4.82 -22.43 3.96
CA ILE A 144 -5.55 -23.23 2.97
C ILE A 144 -5.53 -22.51 1.62
N LEU A 145 -5.24 -23.22 0.53
CA LEU A 145 -5.28 -22.63 -0.82
C LEU A 145 -6.70 -22.21 -1.18
N ILE A 146 -6.85 -21.01 -1.76
CA ILE A 146 -8.16 -20.52 -2.20
C ILE A 146 -8.76 -21.39 -3.31
N GLU A 147 -7.91 -21.97 -4.16
CA GLU A 147 -8.33 -22.92 -5.20
C GLU A 147 -9.02 -24.14 -4.58
N ASP A 148 -8.49 -24.69 -3.47
CA ASP A 148 -9.11 -25.80 -2.74
C ASP A 148 -10.46 -25.39 -2.13
N LEU A 149 -10.54 -24.19 -1.56
CA LEU A 149 -11.78 -23.65 -0.99
C LEU A 149 -12.87 -23.49 -2.06
N LEU A 150 -12.55 -22.89 -3.21
CA LEU A 150 -13.48 -22.67 -4.31
C LEU A 150 -13.96 -23.98 -4.96
N ASN A 151 -13.07 -24.96 -5.09
CA ASN A 151 -13.43 -26.30 -5.60
C ASN A 151 -14.43 -26.98 -4.64
N SER A 152 -14.16 -26.94 -3.33
CA SER A 152 -15.04 -27.55 -2.32
C SER A 152 -16.45 -26.94 -2.28
N PHE A 153 -16.61 -25.66 -2.66
CA PHE A 153 -17.91 -25.01 -2.77
C PHE A 153 -18.66 -25.43 -4.04
N SER A 154 -17.92 -25.61 -5.14
CA SER A 154 -18.48 -26.02 -6.43
C SER A 154 -19.01 -27.45 -6.40
N GLU A 155 -18.37 -28.34 -5.63
CA GLU A 155 -18.80 -29.74 -5.44
C GLU A 155 -20.02 -29.90 -4.51
N ARG A 156 -20.40 -28.85 -3.77
CA ARG A 156 -21.58 -28.84 -2.89
C ARG A 156 -22.86 -28.36 -3.59
N LYS A 157 -22.78 -27.97 -4.87
CA LYS A 157 -23.92 -27.64 -5.73
C LYS A 157 -24.26 -28.81 -6.65
#